data_AF-A0A1F3NR33-F1
#
_entry.id   AF-A0A1F3NR33-F1
#
_cell.length_a   1.000
_cell.length_b   1.000
_cell.length_c   1.000
_cell.angle_alpha   90.00
_cell.angle_beta   90.00
_cell.angle_gamma   90.00
#
_symmetry.space_group_name_H-M   'P 1'
#
loop_
_entity.id
_entity.type
_entity.pdbx_description
1 polymer ?
#
loop_
_entity_poly.entity_id
_entity_poly.type
_entity_poly.pdbx_seq_one_letter_code
_entity_poly.pdbx_strand_id
1 'polypeptide(L)'
;MKYLNLVWLLITVIGFSSCHYESGAGNLIADTIIISDTIQYHPVRVSKKDGSILPWFSSDKGVSYDTVMMLVWHFWKNMDTDSNGLKYYMNHQVWRPEHDMRGLGGDQINMALSSWGLLYAYTGYQEIVENMRYIADTYLERSLSEPDDKWPYIPYPYNTGIHSGRYDGDMRNGKGITQPDKAGSFGYELVNLYKISGDSKYLDAATKIAETLSAHIIEGDSVRSPLPFRVDARTGETGSLFDNMGSGKRVKPALYTSNWTGTMRLFEELQKLDPEKEDIYGKSFNTFLDWMKDFPLKTNKWGPFFEDIPGWSDTQTNAISFAMFILDHQDIFPNWKDDVKDIIDWTYRELGNHEYEIYKVTVMNEQTVYRVPGNSHSSRQASVELMYAASSGDTSHNANAVRTLNWATYTVASDGRNRYIRDDIWLTDGYGDYIRHYLRAMSAMPALAPEGENHLLGTSSVITSIVYSPDSIEYITFDKASKEVLRLNKKPLKVMADNMI
;
A
#
# COMPACT_ATOMS: atom_id res chain seq x y z
N MET A 1 72.38 8.43 -47.76
CA MET A 1 73.18 7.30 -47.25
C MET A 1 72.50 6.75 -46.01
N LYS A 2 72.42 5.42 -45.93
CA LYS A 2 71.74 4.60 -44.93
C LYS A 2 72.23 4.85 -43.49
N TYR A 3 71.33 4.64 -42.51
CA TYR A 3 71.43 3.85 -41.25
C TYR A 3 70.30 4.32 -40.31
N LEU A 4 69.20 3.57 -40.15
CA LEU A 4 68.93 2.54 -39.11
C LEU A 4 68.70 3.12 -37.68
N ASN A 5 67.45 3.14 -37.18
CA ASN A 5 66.97 2.25 -36.09
C ASN A 5 65.70 2.71 -35.37
N LEU A 6 64.82 1.72 -35.15
CA LEU A 6 63.81 1.50 -34.09
C LEU A 6 62.88 2.65 -33.66
N VAL A 7 61.58 2.48 -33.94
CA VAL A 7 60.50 2.90 -33.04
C VAL A 7 59.53 1.73 -32.86
N TRP A 8 59.33 1.36 -31.60
CA TRP A 8 58.42 0.31 -31.13
C TRP A 8 56.96 0.76 -31.25
N LEU A 9 56.10 -0.18 -31.67
CA LEU A 9 54.66 -0.05 -31.67
C LEU A 9 54.13 -0.37 -30.26
N LEU A 10 53.49 0.59 -29.60
CA LEU A 10 52.77 0.41 -28.34
C LEU A 10 51.30 0.74 -28.59
N ILE A 11 50.49 -0.29 -28.84
CA ILE A 11 49.03 -0.21 -28.79
C ILE A 11 48.63 -0.54 -27.36
N THR A 12 48.18 0.46 -26.62
CA THR A 12 47.64 0.31 -25.27
C THR A 12 46.20 -0.17 -25.38
N VAL A 13 45.96 -1.45 -25.04
CA VAL A 13 44.62 -1.96 -24.75
C VAL A 13 44.34 -1.68 -23.28
N ILE A 14 43.45 -0.72 -23.01
CA ILE A 14 42.93 -0.50 -21.65
C ILE A 14 41.89 -1.58 -21.41
N GLY A 15 42.25 -2.58 -20.60
CA GLY A 15 41.33 -3.58 -20.09
C GLY A 15 40.40 -2.96 -19.05
N PHE A 16 39.10 -3.00 -19.31
CA PHE A 16 38.10 -2.85 -18.27
C PHE A 16 38.04 -4.16 -17.49
N SER A 17 38.43 -4.11 -16.21
CA SER A 17 38.21 -5.18 -15.24
C SER A 17 36.71 -5.32 -15.00
N SER A 18 36.07 -6.23 -15.74
CA SER A 18 34.79 -6.80 -15.35
C SER A 18 35.02 -7.64 -14.10
N CYS A 19 34.59 -7.15 -12.94
CA CYS A 19 34.37 -8.02 -11.79
C CYS A 19 33.31 -9.05 -12.17
N HIS A 20 33.77 -10.28 -12.35
CA HIS A 20 32.94 -11.46 -12.48
C HIS A 20 32.04 -11.58 -11.25
N TYR A 21 30.74 -11.30 -11.43
CA TYR A 21 29.73 -12.00 -10.66
C TYR A 21 29.83 -13.47 -11.07
N GLU A 22 30.33 -14.32 -10.18
CA GLU A 22 30.13 -15.75 -10.31
C GLU A 22 28.63 -15.98 -10.35
N SER A 23 28.14 -16.32 -11.53
CA SER A 23 26.83 -16.90 -11.73
C SER A 23 26.72 -18.12 -10.82
N GLY A 24 25.90 -18.03 -9.79
CA GLY A 24 25.37 -19.18 -9.07
C GLY A 24 24.54 -20.04 -10.03
N ALA A 25 25.23 -20.80 -10.87
CA ALA A 25 24.65 -21.76 -11.76
C ALA A 25 24.41 -23.05 -10.98
N GLY A 26 23.15 -23.45 -10.88
CA GLY A 26 22.80 -24.86 -10.69
C GLY A 26 21.95 -25.17 -9.48
N ASN A 27 20.78 -24.54 -9.36
CA ASN A 27 19.53 -25.23 -9.00
C ASN A 27 18.34 -24.32 -9.32
N LEU A 28 17.26 -24.89 -9.91
CA LEU A 28 15.88 -24.35 -10.05
C LEU A 28 15.25 -24.16 -11.45
N ILE A 29 15.89 -24.51 -12.57
CA ILE A 29 15.19 -24.65 -13.88
C ILE A 29 14.50 -26.03 -14.03
N ALA A 30 14.88 -27.02 -13.22
CA ALA A 30 14.42 -28.41 -13.41
C ALA A 30 12.89 -28.60 -13.28
N ASP A 31 12.19 -27.77 -12.51
CA ASP A 31 10.77 -27.96 -12.16
C ASP A 31 9.80 -26.93 -12.77
N THR A 32 10.25 -26.12 -13.74
CA THR A 32 9.41 -25.10 -14.39
C THR A 32 9.07 -25.46 -15.83
N ILE A 33 7.82 -25.22 -16.24
CA ILE A 33 7.40 -25.18 -17.64
C ILE A 33 7.07 -23.72 -17.98
N ILE A 34 7.66 -23.21 -19.06
CA ILE A 34 7.25 -21.94 -19.68
C ILE A 34 6.27 -22.31 -20.78
N ILE A 35 5.07 -21.72 -20.73
CA ILE A 35 4.04 -21.94 -21.75
C ILE A 35 3.93 -20.72 -22.67
N SER A 36 3.22 -20.87 -23.80
CA SER A 36 3.04 -19.78 -24.79
C SER A 36 2.17 -18.64 -24.27
N ASP A 37 1.32 -18.91 -23.30
CA ASP A 37 0.38 -17.93 -22.76
C ASP A 37 1.15 -16.83 -22.02
N THR A 38 0.63 -15.61 -22.08
CA THR A 38 1.22 -14.43 -21.44
C THR A 38 0.22 -13.85 -20.46
N ILE A 39 0.67 -13.57 -19.24
CA ILE A 39 -0.07 -12.69 -18.34
C ILE A 39 0.64 -11.34 -18.39
N GLN A 40 -0.06 -10.36 -18.94
CA GLN A 40 0.37 -8.98 -19.02
C GLN A 40 1.70 -8.75 -19.73
N TYR A 41 2.82 -8.80 -18.99
CA TYR A 41 4.16 -8.53 -19.50
C TYR A 41 4.97 -9.78 -19.79
N HIS A 42 4.63 -10.92 -19.19
CA HIS A 42 5.53 -12.08 -19.14
C HIS A 42 4.87 -13.40 -19.55
N PRO A 43 5.60 -14.29 -20.23
CA PRO A 43 5.17 -15.67 -20.46
C PRO A 43 4.91 -16.40 -19.15
N VAL A 44 3.80 -17.15 -19.08
CA VAL A 44 3.40 -17.85 -17.86
C VAL A 44 4.36 -19.00 -17.55
N ARG A 45 4.76 -19.07 -16.28
CA ARG A 45 5.54 -20.16 -15.69
C ARG A 45 4.65 -20.99 -14.78
N VAL A 46 4.70 -22.31 -14.96
CA VAL A 46 3.98 -23.26 -14.10
C VAL A 46 4.90 -24.33 -13.54
N SER A 47 4.54 -24.83 -12.37
CA SER A 47 5.18 -25.96 -11.69
C SER A 47 4.98 -27.25 -12.49
N LYS A 48 6.06 -27.99 -12.76
CA LYS A 48 5.97 -29.34 -13.36
C LYS A 48 5.22 -30.33 -12.49
N LYS A 49 5.27 -30.13 -11.16
CA LYS A 49 4.71 -31.06 -10.18
C LYS A 49 3.18 -31.08 -10.23
N ASP A 50 2.57 -29.91 -10.38
CA ASP A 50 1.13 -29.76 -10.24
C ASP A 50 0.50 -28.74 -11.19
N GLY A 51 1.25 -28.09 -12.08
CA GLY A 51 0.72 -27.09 -13.01
C GLY A 51 0.28 -25.78 -12.36
N SER A 52 0.60 -25.55 -11.08
CA SER A 52 0.29 -24.27 -10.42
C SER A 52 1.21 -23.14 -10.90
N ILE A 53 0.69 -21.91 -10.91
CA ILE A 53 1.46 -20.72 -11.29
C ILE A 53 2.69 -20.51 -10.40
N LEU A 54 3.82 -20.22 -11.03
CA LEU A 54 5.07 -19.78 -10.42
C LEU A 54 5.26 -18.28 -10.72
N PRO A 55 6.00 -17.53 -9.87
CA PRO A 55 6.22 -16.12 -10.14
C PRO A 55 7.10 -15.91 -11.38
N TRP A 56 6.99 -14.75 -12.04
CA TRP A 56 7.58 -14.57 -13.38
C TRP A 56 9.12 -14.53 -13.36
N PHE A 57 9.74 -13.88 -12.36
CA PHE A 57 11.18 -13.61 -12.36
C PHE A 57 12.01 -14.87 -12.03
N SER A 58 11.69 -15.53 -10.91
CA SER A 58 12.31 -16.78 -10.48
C SER A 58 11.25 -17.76 -9.99
N SER A 59 11.55 -19.07 -10.01
CA SER A 59 10.72 -20.07 -9.33
C SER A 59 10.90 -20.01 -7.80
N ASP A 60 12.01 -19.43 -7.35
CA ASP A 60 12.19 -18.97 -5.98
C ASP A 60 11.32 -17.74 -5.71
N LYS A 61 10.43 -17.86 -4.72
CA LYS A 61 9.45 -16.83 -4.37
C LYS A 61 10.11 -15.65 -3.69
N GLY A 62 11.05 -15.89 -2.78
CA GLY A 62 11.77 -14.83 -2.07
C GLY A 62 12.52 -13.95 -3.05
N VAL A 63 13.30 -14.57 -3.95
CA VAL A 63 14.02 -13.83 -5.01
C VAL A 63 13.05 -13.06 -5.90
N SER A 64 11.95 -13.69 -6.32
CA SER A 64 11.01 -13.03 -7.22
C SER A 64 10.22 -11.89 -6.57
N TYR A 65 9.80 -12.04 -5.32
CA TYR A 65 9.03 -11.04 -4.59
C TYR A 65 9.90 -9.83 -4.25
N ASP A 66 11.12 -10.07 -3.78
CA ASP A 66 12.12 -9.02 -3.58
C ASP A 66 12.38 -8.24 -4.87
N THR A 67 12.65 -8.95 -5.96
CA THR A 67 12.91 -8.33 -7.26
C THR A 67 11.77 -7.43 -7.73
N VAL A 68 10.51 -7.89 -7.68
CA VAL A 68 9.39 -7.07 -8.16
C VAL A 68 9.15 -5.84 -7.28
N MET A 69 9.31 -5.95 -5.95
CA MET A 69 9.20 -4.79 -5.06
C MET A 69 10.28 -3.76 -5.40
N MET A 70 11.52 -4.21 -5.59
CA MET A 70 12.64 -3.32 -5.91
C MET A 70 12.51 -2.70 -7.30
N LEU A 71 11.97 -3.41 -8.29
CA LEU A 71 11.64 -2.86 -9.60
C LEU A 71 10.58 -1.76 -9.51
N VAL A 72 9.50 -1.99 -8.75
CA VAL A 72 8.42 -1.00 -8.54
C VAL A 72 8.94 0.24 -7.82
N TRP A 73 9.75 0.08 -6.76
CA TRP A 73 10.42 1.19 -6.08
C TRP A 73 11.35 1.95 -7.02
N HIS A 74 12.16 1.23 -7.81
CA HIS A 74 13.07 1.83 -8.76
C HIS A 74 12.32 2.66 -9.82
N PHE A 75 11.18 2.19 -10.30
CA PHE A 75 10.35 2.96 -11.21
C PHE A 75 9.78 4.21 -10.53
N TRP A 76 9.21 4.08 -9.33
CA TRP A 76 8.65 5.20 -8.55
C TRP A 76 9.66 6.33 -8.33
N LYS A 77 10.83 6.03 -7.77
CA LYS A 77 11.82 7.05 -7.42
C LYS A 77 12.42 7.76 -8.64
N ASN A 78 12.43 7.08 -9.79
CA ASN A 78 12.95 7.60 -11.06
C ASN A 78 11.86 8.20 -11.96
N MET A 79 10.59 8.25 -11.52
CA MET A 79 9.57 8.96 -12.29
C MET A 79 9.98 10.42 -12.51
N ASP A 80 9.69 10.90 -13.71
CA ASP A 80 10.04 12.24 -14.15
C ASP A 80 9.34 13.32 -13.32
N THR A 81 9.82 14.55 -13.50
CA THR A 81 9.18 15.73 -12.93
C THR A 81 8.16 16.26 -13.94
N ASP A 82 6.97 16.60 -13.47
CA ASP A 82 5.93 17.20 -14.29
C ASP A 82 6.23 18.68 -14.56
N SER A 83 5.47 19.27 -15.49
CA SER A 83 5.61 20.66 -15.96
C SER A 83 5.56 21.72 -14.85
N ASN A 84 4.99 21.41 -13.68
CA ASN A 84 4.92 22.29 -12.51
C ASN A 84 6.07 22.12 -11.51
N GLY A 85 7.05 21.26 -11.81
CA GLY A 85 8.22 21.03 -10.96
C GLY A 85 8.01 19.99 -9.85
N LEU A 86 6.82 19.40 -9.72
CA LEU A 86 6.58 18.27 -8.81
C LEU A 86 6.86 16.94 -9.50
N LYS A 87 7.21 15.91 -8.73
CA LYS A 87 7.31 14.54 -9.25
C LYS A 87 5.99 14.09 -9.83
N TYR A 88 6.03 13.28 -10.89
CA TYR A 88 4.86 12.81 -11.62
C TYR A 88 3.75 12.26 -10.71
N TYR A 89 4.12 11.42 -9.75
CA TYR A 89 3.19 10.77 -8.80
C TYR A 89 2.50 11.75 -7.83
N MET A 90 2.89 13.03 -7.82
CA MET A 90 2.19 14.07 -7.08
C MET A 90 1.07 14.73 -7.89
N ASN A 91 0.98 14.50 -9.21
CA ASN A 91 -0.04 15.15 -10.05
C ASN A 91 -1.09 14.20 -10.61
N HIS A 92 -0.73 12.92 -10.76
CA HIS A 92 -1.49 11.99 -11.58
C HIS A 92 -1.78 10.69 -10.85
N GLN A 93 -2.97 10.12 -11.08
CA GLN A 93 -3.36 8.79 -10.62
C GLN A 93 -2.97 7.68 -11.58
N VAL A 94 -2.68 8.02 -12.83
CA VAL A 94 -2.20 7.08 -13.85
C VAL A 94 -0.90 7.57 -14.45
N TRP A 95 0.04 6.65 -14.64
CA TRP A 95 1.25 6.93 -15.38
C TRP A 95 1.08 6.66 -16.88
N ARG A 96 1.49 7.65 -17.68
CA ARG A 96 1.67 7.55 -19.13
C ARG A 96 2.94 8.28 -19.55
N PRO A 97 3.64 7.82 -20.61
CA PRO A 97 4.80 8.52 -21.15
C PRO A 97 4.52 10.00 -21.48
N GLU A 98 3.32 10.30 -21.98
CA GLU A 98 2.87 11.63 -22.38
C GLU A 98 2.24 12.47 -21.26
N HIS A 99 2.28 11.97 -20.02
CA HIS A 99 1.58 12.49 -18.84
C HIS A 99 0.05 12.39 -18.95
N ASP A 100 -0.54 11.70 -17.98
CA ASP A 100 -1.97 11.39 -17.98
C ASP A 100 -2.82 12.63 -17.65
N MET A 101 -4.04 12.69 -18.14
CA MET A 101 -4.96 13.83 -17.92
C MET A 101 -5.91 13.61 -16.74
N ARG A 102 -5.63 12.65 -15.86
CA ARG A 102 -6.32 12.49 -14.58
C ARG A 102 -5.43 13.02 -13.46
N GLY A 103 -6.06 13.69 -12.50
CA GLY A 103 -5.41 14.18 -11.29
C GLY A 103 -4.99 13.05 -10.36
N LEU A 104 -4.51 13.41 -9.18
CA LEU A 104 -4.07 12.54 -8.09
C LEU A 104 -5.19 11.61 -7.64
N GLY A 105 -4.86 10.35 -7.34
CA GLY A 105 -5.80 9.39 -6.78
C GLY A 105 -5.98 9.64 -5.29
N GLY A 106 -7.21 9.49 -4.77
CA GLY A 106 -7.58 10.06 -3.48
C GLY A 106 -6.81 9.52 -2.28
N ASP A 107 -6.41 8.24 -2.31
CA ASP A 107 -5.58 7.60 -1.27
C ASP A 107 -4.14 7.32 -1.74
N GLN A 108 -3.75 7.77 -2.94
CA GLN A 108 -2.46 7.45 -3.56
C GLN A 108 -1.28 7.73 -2.62
N ILE A 109 -1.28 8.93 -2.05
CA ILE A 109 -0.22 9.41 -1.17
C ILE A 109 -0.20 8.65 0.15
N ASN A 110 -1.37 8.38 0.71
CA ASN A 110 -1.51 7.66 1.98
C ASN A 110 -0.99 6.23 1.84
N MET A 111 -1.40 5.54 0.78
CA MET A 111 -0.92 4.19 0.52
C MET A 111 0.58 4.15 0.22
N ALA A 112 1.09 5.11 -0.56
CA ALA A 112 2.52 5.26 -0.81
C ALA A 112 3.31 5.39 0.51
N LEU A 113 2.92 6.31 1.40
CA LEU A 113 3.56 6.45 2.72
C LEU A 113 3.53 5.14 3.53
N SER A 114 2.40 4.45 3.53
CA SER A 114 2.24 3.14 4.19
C SER A 114 3.23 2.09 3.65
N SER A 115 3.35 1.99 2.32
CA SER A 115 4.30 1.07 1.67
C SER A 115 5.74 1.44 1.92
N TRP A 116 6.07 2.74 1.90
CA TRP A 116 7.43 3.23 2.10
C TRP A 116 7.91 3.06 3.53
N GLY A 117 7.06 3.21 4.54
CA GLY A 117 7.42 2.89 5.92
C GLY A 117 7.84 1.43 6.09
N LEU A 118 7.08 0.50 5.49
CA LEU A 118 7.41 -0.92 5.50
C LEU A 118 8.66 -1.23 4.65
N LEU A 119 8.81 -0.60 3.49
CA LEU A 119 9.97 -0.82 2.61
C LEU A 119 11.26 -0.27 3.22
N TYR A 120 11.20 0.86 3.94
CA TYR A 120 12.33 1.37 4.70
C TYR A 120 12.77 0.38 5.78
N ALA A 121 11.84 -0.19 6.55
CA ALA A 121 12.16 -1.23 7.52
C ALA A 121 12.81 -2.47 6.86
N TYR A 122 12.35 -2.85 5.67
CA TYR A 122 12.87 -4.00 4.93
C TYR A 122 14.26 -3.77 4.30
N THR A 123 14.55 -2.55 3.82
CA THR A 123 15.76 -2.23 3.02
C THR A 123 16.82 -1.40 3.76
N GLY A 124 16.40 -0.57 4.72
CA GLY A 124 17.23 0.47 5.35
C GLY A 124 17.63 1.63 4.44
N TYR A 125 17.01 1.78 3.28
CA TYR A 125 17.36 2.85 2.33
C TYR A 125 16.80 4.21 2.77
N GLN A 126 17.68 5.14 3.12
CA GLN A 126 17.29 6.48 3.55
C GLN A 126 16.57 7.30 2.46
N GLU A 127 16.84 7.04 1.18
CA GLU A 127 16.12 7.67 0.06
C GLU A 127 14.60 7.42 0.11
N ILE A 128 14.16 6.34 0.76
CA ILE A 128 12.73 6.05 0.97
C ILE A 128 12.13 7.04 1.97
N VAL A 129 12.80 7.28 3.09
CA VAL A 129 12.36 8.25 4.11
C VAL A 129 12.37 9.67 3.54
N GLU A 130 13.38 10.01 2.73
CA GLU A 130 13.42 11.28 2.01
C GLU A 130 12.23 11.43 1.05
N ASN A 131 11.85 10.36 0.35
CA ASN A 131 10.66 10.35 -0.52
C ASN A 131 9.36 10.54 0.29
N MET A 132 9.24 9.87 1.44
CA MET A 132 8.09 10.04 2.33
C MET A 132 7.96 11.49 2.80
N ARG A 133 9.07 12.11 3.22
CA ARG A 133 9.11 13.53 3.61
C ARG A 133 8.71 14.43 2.45
N TYR A 134 9.26 14.20 1.26
CA TYR A 134 8.89 14.96 0.06
C TYR A 134 7.39 14.88 -0.24
N ILE A 135 6.81 13.68 -0.20
CA ILE A 135 5.39 13.45 -0.43
C ILE A 135 4.54 14.21 0.61
N ALA A 136 4.81 14.00 1.90
CA ALA A 136 4.03 14.58 2.99
C ALA A 136 4.14 16.10 3.01
N ASP A 137 5.36 16.65 2.88
CA ASP A 137 5.60 18.10 2.89
C ASP A 137 4.89 18.77 1.70
N THR A 138 5.00 18.19 0.51
CA THR A 138 4.34 18.73 -0.70
C THR A 138 2.82 18.69 -0.54
N TYR A 139 2.26 17.60 -0.03
CA TYR A 139 0.82 17.45 0.10
C TYR A 139 0.25 18.40 1.17
N LEU A 140 0.90 18.52 2.33
CA LEU A 140 0.53 19.47 3.39
C LEU A 140 0.60 20.93 2.92
N GLU A 141 1.58 21.30 2.10
CA GLU A 141 1.70 22.66 1.57
C GLU A 141 0.55 23.02 0.61
N ARG A 142 -0.03 22.04 -0.08
CA ARG A 142 -0.79 22.27 -1.32
C ARG A 142 -2.21 21.73 -1.34
N SER A 143 -2.63 21.05 -0.28
CA SER A 143 -3.89 20.28 -0.25
C SER A 143 -4.87 20.72 0.83
N LEU A 144 -4.44 21.43 1.86
CA LEU A 144 -5.31 21.67 3.02
C LEU A 144 -6.40 22.71 2.73
N SER A 145 -7.61 22.44 3.20
CA SER A 145 -8.66 23.45 3.34
C SER A 145 -8.26 24.56 4.32
N GLU A 146 -8.90 25.72 4.18
CA GLU A 146 -8.51 26.93 4.90
C GLU A 146 -8.89 26.87 6.40
N PRO A 147 -8.16 27.57 7.28
CA PRO A 147 -8.46 27.59 8.72
C PRO A 147 -9.86 28.07 9.11
N ASP A 148 -10.52 28.87 8.26
CA ASP A 148 -11.85 29.43 8.47
C ASP A 148 -12.98 28.68 7.73
N ASP A 149 -12.64 27.65 6.97
CA ASP A 149 -13.61 26.71 6.42
C ASP A 149 -14.32 25.94 7.55
N LYS A 150 -15.51 25.39 7.28
CA LYS A 150 -16.22 24.56 8.27
C LYS A 150 -15.48 23.25 8.57
N TRP A 151 -14.72 22.75 7.61
CA TRP A 151 -13.81 21.61 7.75
C TRP A 151 -12.37 22.07 7.53
N PRO A 152 -11.74 22.72 8.52
CA PRO A 152 -10.40 23.26 8.35
C PRO A 152 -9.33 22.16 8.30
N TYR A 153 -8.19 22.43 7.64
CA TYR A 153 -7.02 21.52 7.61
C TYR A 153 -7.27 20.12 7.05
N ILE A 154 -8.37 19.89 6.32
CA ILE A 154 -8.65 18.62 5.66
C ILE A 154 -8.00 18.65 4.27
N PRO A 155 -7.18 17.65 3.90
CA PRO A 155 -6.60 17.58 2.57
C PRO A 155 -7.66 17.32 1.49
N TYR A 156 -7.52 18.02 0.36
CA TYR A 156 -8.22 17.74 -0.88
C TYR A 156 -7.60 16.53 -1.58
N PRO A 157 -8.37 15.45 -1.84
CA PRO A 157 -7.86 14.22 -2.42
C PRO A 157 -7.57 14.32 -3.92
N TYR A 158 -7.88 15.45 -4.58
CA TYR A 158 -7.77 15.59 -6.02
C TYR A 158 -7.41 17.03 -6.45
N ASN A 159 -6.60 17.15 -7.49
CA ASN A 159 -6.26 18.37 -8.21
C ASN A 159 -7.16 18.54 -9.44
N THR A 160 -8.16 19.43 -9.35
CA THR A 160 -9.11 19.66 -10.46
C THR A 160 -8.45 20.41 -11.63
N GLY A 161 -7.41 21.19 -11.36
CA GLY A 161 -6.43 21.62 -12.36
C GLY A 161 -5.25 20.66 -12.36
N ILE A 162 -5.24 19.69 -13.28
CA ILE A 162 -4.32 18.54 -13.25
C ILE A 162 -2.85 18.95 -13.07
N HIS A 163 -2.31 19.83 -13.91
CA HIS A 163 -0.92 20.28 -13.79
C HIS A 163 -0.72 21.49 -12.87
N SER A 164 -1.69 21.83 -12.03
CA SER A 164 -1.58 23.02 -11.15
C SER A 164 -0.59 22.83 -9.99
N GLY A 165 -0.32 21.58 -9.60
CA GLY A 165 0.43 21.27 -8.39
C GLY A 165 -0.26 21.77 -7.12
N ARG A 166 -1.60 21.94 -7.17
CA ARG A 166 -2.48 22.27 -6.04
C ARG A 166 -3.67 21.32 -6.07
N TYR A 167 -4.02 20.80 -4.90
CA TYR A 167 -5.16 19.92 -4.72
C TYR A 167 -6.30 20.76 -4.16
N ASP A 168 -7.47 20.68 -4.79
CA ASP A 168 -8.54 21.64 -4.54
C ASP A 168 -9.94 21.01 -4.65
N GLY A 169 -10.07 19.69 -4.72
CA GLY A 169 -11.38 19.06 -4.72
C GLY A 169 -11.39 17.54 -4.78
N ASP A 170 -12.46 17.03 -5.40
CA ASP A 170 -12.79 15.62 -5.64
C ASP A 170 -13.00 15.39 -7.15
N MET A 171 -12.60 14.23 -7.66
CA MET A 171 -12.68 13.91 -9.09
C MET A 171 -14.09 14.03 -9.69
N ARG A 172 -15.14 13.69 -8.92
CA ARG A 172 -16.53 13.62 -9.41
C ARG A 172 -17.38 14.80 -8.97
N ASN A 173 -17.10 15.36 -7.79
CA ASN A 173 -17.86 16.46 -7.22
C ASN A 173 -17.22 17.83 -7.50
N GLY A 174 -15.96 17.83 -7.92
CA GLY A 174 -15.23 19.05 -8.31
C GLY A 174 -14.62 19.78 -7.12
N LYS A 175 -14.37 21.08 -7.32
CA LYS A 175 -13.64 21.93 -6.39
C LYS A 175 -14.34 22.09 -5.04
N GLY A 176 -13.55 22.24 -3.98
CA GLY A 176 -14.00 22.49 -2.62
C GLY A 176 -14.42 21.24 -1.85
N ILE A 177 -14.46 20.08 -2.50
CA ILE A 177 -14.94 18.83 -1.89
C ILE A 177 -13.77 18.00 -1.37
N THR A 178 -13.81 17.64 -0.09
CA THR A 178 -12.87 16.75 0.57
C THR A 178 -13.47 15.36 0.81
N GLN A 179 -12.61 14.40 1.17
CA GLN A 179 -12.98 13.05 1.57
C GLN A 179 -12.42 12.75 2.98
N PRO A 180 -13.26 12.81 4.03
CA PRO A 180 -12.80 12.67 5.42
C PRO A 180 -12.09 11.34 5.75
N ASP A 181 -12.44 10.24 5.07
CA ASP A 181 -11.81 8.93 5.25
C ASP A 181 -10.33 8.92 4.80
N LYS A 182 -10.05 9.63 3.69
CA LYS A 182 -8.69 9.85 3.18
C LYS A 182 -7.89 10.75 4.09
N ALA A 183 -8.54 11.76 4.68
CA ALA A 183 -7.89 12.65 5.64
C ALA A 183 -7.43 11.88 6.89
N GLY A 184 -8.28 11.02 7.46
CA GLY A 184 -7.88 10.20 8.61
C GLY A 184 -6.77 9.19 8.27
N SER A 185 -6.80 8.61 7.08
CA SER A 185 -5.72 7.74 6.59
C SER A 185 -4.40 8.52 6.44
N PHE A 186 -4.44 9.74 5.89
CA PHE A 186 -3.26 10.60 5.79
C PHE A 186 -2.72 10.99 7.17
N GLY A 187 -3.61 11.38 8.09
CA GLY A 187 -3.23 11.73 9.46
C GLY A 187 -2.50 10.58 10.16
N TYR A 188 -2.95 9.33 9.99
CA TYR A 188 -2.24 8.17 10.55
C TYR A 188 -0.84 8.01 9.95
N GLU A 189 -0.68 8.19 8.65
CA GLU A 189 0.64 8.10 8.02
C GLU A 189 1.56 9.28 8.38
N LEU A 190 1.01 10.45 8.69
CA LEU A 190 1.77 11.57 9.28
C LEU A 190 2.28 11.23 10.69
N VAL A 191 1.48 10.54 11.51
CA VAL A 191 1.95 10.04 12.81
C VAL A 191 3.10 9.04 12.62
N ASN A 192 2.98 8.11 11.67
CA ASN A 192 4.07 7.17 11.36
C ASN A 192 5.33 7.92 10.91
N LEU A 193 5.20 8.94 10.06
CA LEU A 193 6.34 9.74 9.62
C LEU A 193 6.95 10.59 10.74
N TYR A 194 6.14 11.12 11.67
CA TYR A 194 6.64 11.72 12.90
C TYR A 194 7.48 10.72 13.69
N LYS A 195 6.98 9.50 13.91
CA LYS A 195 7.71 8.46 14.64
C LYS A 195 9.02 8.07 13.95
N ILE A 196 9.02 7.89 12.63
CA ILE A 196 10.23 7.58 11.84
C ILE A 196 11.27 8.69 11.98
N SER A 197 10.82 9.94 11.94
CA SER A 197 11.68 11.05 11.55
C SER A 197 11.97 12.06 12.67
N GLY A 198 11.20 12.00 13.76
CA GLY A 198 11.27 12.90 14.91
C GLY A 198 10.76 14.33 14.65
N ASP A 199 10.24 14.63 13.46
CA ASP A 199 9.85 15.98 13.06
C ASP A 199 8.40 16.29 13.50
N SER A 200 8.24 17.14 14.51
CA SER A 200 6.95 17.41 15.15
C SER A 200 5.90 18.00 14.22
N LYS A 201 6.31 18.63 13.11
CA LYS A 201 5.37 19.22 12.14
C LYS A 201 4.36 18.20 11.60
N TYR A 202 4.75 16.92 11.49
CA TYR A 202 3.87 15.86 11.02
C TYR A 202 2.84 15.48 12.08
N LEU A 203 3.24 15.41 13.36
CA LEU A 203 2.31 15.20 14.46
C LEU A 203 1.35 16.39 14.59
N ASP A 204 1.85 17.62 14.51
CA ASP A 204 1.03 18.83 14.58
C ASP A 204 -0.05 18.85 13.48
N ALA A 205 0.30 18.44 12.26
CA ALA A 205 -0.65 18.33 11.16
C ALA A 205 -1.67 17.18 11.38
N ALA A 206 -1.22 16.01 11.84
CA ALA A 206 -2.09 14.89 12.16
C ALA A 206 -3.11 15.25 13.25
N THR A 207 -2.68 15.97 14.29
CA THR A 207 -3.53 16.46 15.38
C THR A 207 -4.62 17.42 14.86
N LYS A 208 -4.27 18.38 13.99
CA LYS A 208 -5.26 19.30 13.38
C LYS A 208 -6.30 18.59 12.52
N ILE A 209 -5.87 17.59 11.75
CA ILE A 209 -6.77 16.74 10.97
C ILE A 209 -7.72 16.01 11.92
N ALA A 210 -7.18 15.33 12.94
CA ALA A 210 -7.95 14.55 13.89
C ALA A 210 -8.96 15.40 14.67
N GLU A 211 -8.58 16.60 15.11
CA GLU A 211 -9.48 17.54 15.77
C GLU A 211 -10.67 17.91 14.88
N THR A 212 -10.41 18.20 13.61
CA THR A 212 -11.47 18.53 12.65
C THR A 212 -12.40 17.35 12.40
N LEU A 213 -11.85 16.14 12.26
CA LEU A 213 -12.64 14.92 12.12
C LEU A 213 -13.49 14.68 13.37
N SER A 214 -12.89 14.69 14.56
CA SER A 214 -13.58 14.50 15.84
C SER A 214 -14.72 15.49 16.07
N ALA A 215 -14.56 16.75 15.65
CA ALA A 215 -15.60 17.78 15.79
C ALA A 215 -16.87 17.51 14.96
N HIS A 216 -16.77 16.69 13.91
CA HIS A 216 -17.88 16.39 12.98
C HIS A 216 -18.45 14.99 13.12
N ILE A 217 -17.90 14.16 14.00
CA ILE A 217 -18.39 12.79 14.22
C ILE A 217 -19.82 12.83 14.75
N ILE A 218 -20.68 12.03 14.12
CA ILE A 218 -22.01 11.70 14.60
C ILE A 218 -22.14 10.21 14.90
N GLU A 219 -23.19 9.81 15.60
CA GLU A 219 -23.61 8.40 15.58
C GLU A 219 -24.08 8.05 14.16
N GLY A 220 -23.46 7.02 13.57
CA GLY A 220 -23.83 6.51 12.26
C GLY A 220 -25.01 5.54 12.31
N ASP A 221 -25.53 5.18 11.14
CA ASP A 221 -26.58 4.16 10.96
C ASP A 221 -26.29 3.28 9.72
N SER A 222 -27.26 2.46 9.31
CA SER A 222 -27.10 1.53 8.19
C SER A 222 -26.94 2.22 6.82
N VAL A 223 -27.19 3.52 6.73
CA VAL A 223 -27.10 4.32 5.49
C VAL A 223 -26.19 5.55 5.61
N ARG A 224 -25.67 5.85 6.80
CA ARG A 224 -24.73 6.95 7.07
C ARG A 224 -23.57 6.49 7.95
N SER A 225 -22.33 6.74 7.53
CA SER A 225 -21.16 6.56 8.39
C SER A 225 -21.02 7.71 9.39
N PRO A 226 -20.21 7.55 10.46
CA PRO A 226 -20.00 8.58 11.48
C PRO A 226 -19.48 9.91 10.93
N LEU A 227 -18.81 9.87 9.77
CA LEU A 227 -18.48 11.02 8.93
C LEU A 227 -18.97 10.77 7.49
N PRO A 228 -19.29 11.82 6.71
CA PRO A 228 -19.67 11.66 5.31
C PRO A 228 -18.49 11.16 4.46
N PHE A 229 -18.78 10.51 3.34
CA PHE A 229 -17.75 10.12 2.36
C PHE A 229 -17.22 11.34 1.60
N ARG A 230 -18.09 12.31 1.29
CA ARG A 230 -17.68 13.56 0.61
C ARG A 230 -18.36 14.77 1.25
N VAL A 231 -17.60 15.85 1.43
CA VAL A 231 -18.11 17.08 2.03
C VAL A 231 -17.42 18.31 1.43
N ASP A 232 -18.18 19.38 1.23
CA ASP A 232 -17.63 20.68 0.87
C ASP A 232 -16.97 21.30 2.10
N ALA A 233 -15.66 21.57 2.03
CA ALA A 233 -14.91 22.01 3.19
C ALA A 233 -15.42 23.35 3.74
N ARG A 234 -15.75 24.28 2.84
CA ARG A 234 -16.19 25.64 3.21
C ARG A 234 -17.58 25.66 3.78
N THR A 235 -18.52 24.97 3.13
CA THR A 235 -19.95 25.07 3.44
C THR A 235 -20.43 23.96 4.37
N GLY A 236 -19.68 22.87 4.49
CA GLY A 236 -20.07 21.66 5.22
C GLY A 236 -21.19 20.86 4.54
N GLU A 237 -21.62 21.24 3.33
CA GLU A 237 -22.64 20.51 2.59
C GLU A 237 -22.09 19.18 2.09
N THR A 238 -22.87 18.11 2.22
CA THR A 238 -22.45 16.79 1.73
C THR A 238 -22.36 16.77 0.21
N GLY A 239 -21.31 16.15 -0.32
CA GLY A 239 -21.20 15.80 -1.73
C GLY A 239 -22.25 14.80 -2.19
N SER A 240 -22.20 14.42 -3.46
CA SER A 240 -23.14 13.51 -4.10
C SER A 240 -22.47 12.23 -4.58
N LEU A 241 -23.25 11.15 -4.54
CA LEU A 241 -23.07 10.00 -5.40
C LEU A 241 -23.88 10.23 -6.68
N PHE A 242 -23.29 9.85 -7.80
CA PHE A 242 -23.86 9.96 -9.13
C PHE A 242 -24.20 8.58 -9.67
N ASP A 243 -24.91 8.56 -10.78
CA ASP A 243 -25.28 7.34 -11.49
C ASP A 243 -24.06 6.68 -12.15
N ASN A 244 -23.89 5.37 -11.94
CA ASN A 244 -22.75 4.60 -12.45
C ASN A 244 -22.78 4.41 -13.97
N MET A 245 -23.87 4.74 -14.66
CA MET A 245 -23.94 4.71 -16.12
C MET A 245 -23.29 5.94 -16.78
N GLY A 246 -22.64 6.81 -16.00
CA GLY A 246 -21.94 7.99 -16.52
C GLY A 246 -22.86 9.12 -16.96
N SER A 247 -24.14 9.11 -16.56
CA SER A 247 -25.13 10.13 -16.95
C SER A 247 -24.91 11.49 -16.29
N GLY A 248 -24.02 11.58 -15.29
CA GLY A 248 -23.81 12.80 -14.48
C GLY A 248 -24.98 13.12 -13.53
N LYS A 249 -26.02 12.28 -13.50
CA LYS A 249 -27.18 12.47 -12.64
C LYS A 249 -26.82 12.21 -11.19
N ARG A 250 -27.11 13.17 -10.30
CA ARG A 250 -27.03 12.98 -8.84
C ARG A 250 -28.08 11.95 -8.41
N VAL A 251 -27.66 10.96 -7.62
CA VAL A 251 -28.53 9.87 -7.14
C VAL A 251 -28.87 10.06 -5.66
N LYS A 252 -27.87 10.30 -4.82
CA LYS A 252 -28.05 10.48 -3.36
C LYS A 252 -26.85 11.21 -2.75
N PRO A 253 -27.00 11.79 -1.55
CA PRO A 253 -25.86 12.30 -0.79
C PRO A 253 -24.79 11.23 -0.53
N ALA A 254 -23.51 11.62 -0.56
CA ALA A 254 -22.35 10.76 -0.30
C ALA A 254 -22.08 10.66 1.22
N LEU A 255 -23.00 10.04 1.95
CA LEU A 255 -22.96 9.96 3.42
C LEU A 255 -22.33 8.68 3.97
N TYR A 256 -21.86 7.77 3.11
CA TYR A 256 -21.45 6.43 3.53
C TYR A 256 -20.18 5.99 2.81
N THR A 257 -19.20 5.60 3.60
CA THR A 257 -18.09 4.69 3.27
C THR A 257 -17.76 3.89 4.53
N SER A 258 -17.04 2.77 4.42
CA SER A 258 -16.50 2.06 5.58
C SER A 258 -14.96 2.09 5.64
N ASN A 259 -14.32 2.97 4.86
CA ASN A 259 -12.87 3.17 4.86
C ASN A 259 -12.34 3.90 6.11
N TRP A 260 -12.69 3.44 7.31
CA TRP A 260 -12.38 4.16 8.55
C TRP A 260 -11.23 3.57 9.34
N THR A 261 -10.59 2.51 8.85
CA THR A 261 -9.47 1.85 9.56
C THR A 261 -8.29 2.79 9.78
N GLY A 262 -7.91 3.60 8.78
CA GLY A 262 -6.88 4.64 8.95
C GLY A 262 -7.27 5.69 9.99
N THR A 263 -8.53 6.11 10.00
CA THR A 263 -9.07 7.09 10.96
C THR A 263 -9.09 6.53 12.39
N MET A 264 -9.50 5.28 12.56
CA MET A 264 -9.47 4.59 13.86
C MET A 264 -8.04 4.51 14.39
N ARG A 265 -7.07 4.10 13.56
CA ARG A 265 -5.66 4.04 13.95
C ARG A 265 -5.06 5.40 14.28
N LEU A 266 -5.46 6.46 13.57
CA LEU A 266 -5.07 7.83 13.92
C LEU A 266 -5.51 8.18 15.36
N PHE A 267 -6.76 7.89 15.72
CA PHE A 267 -7.25 8.14 17.07
C PHE A 267 -6.59 7.25 18.14
N GLU A 268 -6.27 5.99 17.83
CA GLU A 268 -5.51 5.10 18.74
C GLU A 268 -4.12 5.65 19.05
N GLU A 269 -3.45 6.20 18.05
CA GLU A 269 -2.13 6.79 18.22
C GLU A 269 -2.18 8.12 18.97
N LEU A 270 -3.13 9.00 18.64
CA LEU A 270 -3.25 10.30 19.29
C LEU A 270 -3.73 10.23 20.74
N GLN A 271 -4.43 9.17 21.15
CA GLN A 271 -4.66 8.91 22.58
C GLN A 271 -3.36 8.85 23.39
N LYS A 272 -2.27 8.37 22.78
CA LYS A 272 -0.95 8.26 23.42
C LYS A 272 -0.09 9.50 23.22
N LEU A 273 -0.23 10.15 22.06
CA LEU A 273 0.66 11.23 21.61
C LEU A 273 0.12 12.65 21.91
N ASP A 274 -1.18 12.81 22.18
CA ASP A 274 -1.81 14.05 22.63
C ASP A 274 -2.73 13.75 23.85
N PRO A 275 -2.13 13.53 25.04
CA PRO A 275 -2.87 13.13 26.24
C PRO A 275 -3.86 14.18 26.74
N GLU A 276 -3.74 15.44 26.31
CA GLU A 276 -4.70 16.49 26.67
C GLU A 276 -6.08 16.27 26.03
N LYS A 277 -6.14 15.51 24.93
CA LYS A 277 -7.37 15.18 24.20
C LYS A 277 -7.64 13.67 24.12
N GLU A 278 -7.01 12.88 24.98
CA GLU A 278 -7.17 11.42 25.05
C GLU A 278 -8.65 11.01 25.04
N ASP A 279 -9.49 11.63 25.89
CA ASP A 279 -10.93 11.33 25.97
C ASP A 279 -11.68 11.58 24.65
N ILE A 280 -11.31 12.63 23.91
CA ILE A 280 -11.94 12.98 22.62
C ILE A 280 -11.59 11.92 21.59
N TYR A 281 -10.31 11.52 21.53
CA TYR A 281 -9.86 10.50 20.59
C TYR A 281 -10.41 9.12 20.94
N GLY A 282 -10.43 8.74 22.22
CA GLY A 282 -11.04 7.49 22.67
C GLY A 282 -12.52 7.40 22.34
N LYS A 283 -13.29 8.48 22.57
CA LYS A 283 -14.71 8.54 22.17
C LYS A 283 -14.88 8.46 20.64
N SER A 284 -14.03 9.14 19.89
CA SER A 284 -14.06 9.15 18.43
C SER A 284 -13.78 7.75 17.87
N PHE A 285 -12.74 7.08 18.37
CA PHE A 285 -12.39 5.70 18.04
C PHE A 285 -13.55 4.75 18.32
N ASN A 286 -14.12 4.78 19.53
CA ASN A 286 -15.22 3.90 19.93
C ASN A 286 -16.46 4.09 19.04
N THR A 287 -16.79 5.34 18.68
CA THR A 287 -17.93 5.63 17.80
C THR A 287 -17.79 4.96 16.43
N PHE A 288 -16.58 4.99 15.85
CA PHE A 288 -16.30 4.28 14.60
C PHE A 288 -16.28 2.77 14.79
N LEU A 289 -15.63 2.27 15.84
CA LEU A 289 -15.52 0.84 16.11
C LEU A 289 -16.90 0.19 16.27
N ASP A 290 -17.77 0.81 17.06
CA ASP A 290 -19.14 0.34 17.29
C ASP A 290 -19.94 0.35 15.99
N TRP A 291 -19.85 1.44 15.22
CA TRP A 291 -20.50 1.53 13.91
C TRP A 291 -20.00 0.45 12.93
N MET A 292 -18.68 0.22 12.85
CA MET A 292 -18.09 -0.80 11.99
C MET A 292 -18.57 -2.21 12.37
N LYS A 293 -18.66 -2.51 13.68
CA LYS A 293 -19.18 -3.78 14.22
C LYS A 293 -20.68 -3.96 13.98
N ASP A 294 -21.46 -2.89 14.08
CA ASP A 294 -22.92 -2.97 13.97
C ASP A 294 -23.46 -2.94 12.54
N PHE A 295 -22.72 -2.33 11.60
CA PHE A 295 -23.18 -2.18 10.24
C PHE A 295 -22.34 -2.95 9.21
N PRO A 296 -21.19 -2.47 8.72
CA PRO A 296 -20.49 -3.13 7.62
C PRO A 296 -20.09 -4.57 7.95
N LEU A 297 -19.66 -4.87 9.19
CA LEU A 297 -19.29 -6.24 9.58
C LEU A 297 -20.48 -7.21 9.51
N LYS A 298 -21.68 -6.79 9.95
CA LYS A 298 -22.89 -7.64 9.96
C LYS A 298 -23.58 -7.71 8.59
N THR A 299 -23.47 -6.64 7.79
CA THR A 299 -24.26 -6.49 6.56
C THR A 299 -23.44 -6.74 5.29
N ASN A 300 -22.11 -6.81 5.38
CA ASN A 300 -21.18 -6.81 4.25
C ASN A 300 -21.40 -5.64 3.26
N LYS A 301 -21.92 -4.53 3.77
CA LYS A 301 -22.09 -3.29 3.02
C LYS A 301 -20.82 -2.46 3.19
N TRP A 302 -19.85 -2.63 2.29
CA TRP A 302 -18.54 -2.00 2.40
C TRP A 302 -18.50 -0.62 1.76
N GLY A 303 -19.36 -0.35 0.78
CA GLY A 303 -19.54 0.98 0.21
C GLY A 303 -18.32 1.54 -0.54
N PRO A 304 -18.48 2.78 -1.05
CA PRO A 304 -17.56 3.39 -2.01
C PRO A 304 -16.22 3.76 -1.37
N PHE A 305 -15.18 3.83 -2.20
CA PHE A 305 -13.82 4.18 -1.81
C PHE A 305 -13.09 5.01 -2.86
N PHE A 306 -13.18 4.59 -4.13
CA PHE A 306 -12.42 5.20 -5.23
C PHE A 306 -13.09 6.49 -5.72
N GLU A 307 -12.27 7.52 -5.91
CA GLU A 307 -12.65 8.84 -6.39
C GLU A 307 -13.25 8.81 -7.79
N ASP A 308 -12.80 7.89 -8.63
CA ASP A 308 -13.23 7.77 -10.02
C ASP A 308 -14.53 6.99 -10.17
N ILE A 309 -15.07 6.37 -9.12
CA ILE A 309 -16.39 5.75 -9.16
C ILE A 309 -17.47 6.79 -8.83
N PRO A 310 -18.43 7.05 -9.76
CA PRO A 310 -19.44 8.08 -9.53
C PRO A 310 -20.41 7.71 -8.40
N GLY A 311 -20.83 6.45 -8.35
CA GLY A 311 -21.94 5.97 -7.52
C GLY A 311 -21.56 4.97 -6.45
N TRP A 312 -22.55 4.18 -6.04
CA TRP A 312 -22.35 3.12 -5.05
C TRP A 312 -21.56 1.97 -5.65
N SER A 313 -20.60 1.45 -4.89
CA SER A 313 -19.82 0.26 -5.21
C SER A 313 -19.33 -0.31 -3.89
N ASP A 314 -19.47 -1.61 -3.66
CA ASP A 314 -18.87 -2.26 -2.50
C ASP A 314 -17.46 -2.70 -2.88
N THR A 315 -16.48 -2.28 -2.09
CA THR A 315 -15.07 -2.37 -2.46
C THR A 315 -14.32 -3.40 -1.63
N GLN A 316 -13.43 -4.16 -2.27
CA GLN A 316 -12.61 -5.13 -1.56
C GLN A 316 -11.68 -4.45 -0.55
N THR A 317 -11.13 -3.28 -0.88
CA THR A 317 -10.20 -2.57 -0.01
C THR A 317 -10.82 -2.24 1.35
N ASN A 318 -12.08 -1.79 1.39
CA ASN A 318 -12.78 -1.50 2.64
C ASN A 318 -12.97 -2.77 3.48
N ALA A 319 -13.41 -3.87 2.84
CA ALA A 319 -13.62 -5.16 3.48
C ALA A 319 -12.32 -5.72 4.08
N ILE A 320 -11.30 -5.89 3.25
CA ILE A 320 -10.08 -6.59 3.65
C ILE A 320 -9.18 -5.73 4.54
N SER A 321 -9.21 -4.39 4.41
CA SER A 321 -8.52 -3.53 5.37
C SER A 321 -9.16 -3.62 6.76
N PHE A 322 -10.49 -3.82 6.85
CA PHE A 322 -11.13 -4.07 8.14
C PHE A 322 -10.81 -5.47 8.69
N ALA A 323 -10.76 -6.50 7.85
CA ALA A 323 -10.27 -7.82 8.27
C ALA A 323 -8.83 -7.74 8.82
N MET A 324 -7.95 -6.98 8.17
CA MET A 324 -6.60 -6.72 8.68
C MET A 324 -6.63 -5.96 10.02
N PHE A 325 -7.50 -4.96 10.17
CA PHE A 325 -7.69 -4.26 11.44
C PHE A 325 -8.12 -5.20 12.56
N ILE A 326 -9.06 -6.12 12.30
CA ILE A 326 -9.49 -7.14 13.28
C ILE A 326 -8.32 -8.04 13.69
N LEU A 327 -7.49 -8.48 12.73
CA LEU A 327 -6.33 -9.32 13.00
C LEU A 327 -5.29 -8.64 13.89
N ASP A 328 -5.13 -7.33 13.76
CA ASP A 328 -4.21 -6.53 14.57
C ASP A 328 -4.78 -6.18 15.96
N HIS A 329 -6.08 -6.34 16.18
CA HIS A 329 -6.80 -5.95 17.41
C HIS A 329 -7.70 -7.08 17.94
N GLN A 330 -7.19 -8.31 17.96
CA GLN A 330 -7.97 -9.50 18.35
C GLN A 330 -8.58 -9.39 19.76
N ASP A 331 -7.98 -8.61 20.65
CA ASP A 331 -8.42 -8.38 22.02
C ASP A 331 -9.78 -7.65 22.11
N ILE A 332 -10.10 -6.80 21.13
CA ILE A 332 -11.40 -6.09 21.07
C ILE A 332 -12.39 -6.76 20.10
N PHE A 333 -12.03 -7.89 19.51
CA PHE A 333 -12.89 -8.72 18.65
C PHE A 333 -12.92 -10.18 19.16
N PRO A 334 -13.80 -10.53 20.11
CA PRO A 334 -13.81 -11.88 20.68
C PRO A 334 -14.12 -12.99 19.66
N ASN A 335 -14.81 -12.65 18.56
CA ASN A 335 -15.14 -13.58 17.47
C ASN A 335 -14.26 -13.36 16.23
N TRP A 336 -13.08 -12.76 16.39
CA TRP A 336 -12.22 -12.33 15.28
C TRP A 336 -12.00 -13.41 14.21
N LYS A 337 -11.94 -14.69 14.60
CA LYS A 337 -11.72 -15.79 13.66
C LYS A 337 -12.87 -15.88 12.64
N ASP A 338 -14.09 -15.92 13.14
CA ASP A 338 -15.30 -16.03 12.32
C ASP A 338 -15.53 -14.71 11.57
N ASP A 339 -15.34 -13.57 12.24
CA ASP A 339 -15.50 -12.24 11.63
C ASP A 339 -14.56 -12.06 10.41
N VAL A 340 -13.27 -12.37 10.56
CA VAL A 340 -12.30 -12.28 9.46
C VAL A 340 -12.61 -13.29 8.35
N LYS A 341 -12.97 -14.53 8.74
CA LYS A 341 -13.33 -15.56 7.76
C LYS A 341 -14.56 -15.16 6.95
N ASP A 342 -15.59 -14.60 7.57
CA ASP A 342 -16.81 -14.16 6.89
C ASP A 342 -16.53 -13.04 5.88
N ILE A 343 -15.62 -12.11 6.20
CA ILE A 343 -15.15 -11.08 5.27
C ILE A 343 -14.43 -11.72 4.07
N ILE A 344 -13.51 -12.66 4.32
CA ILE A 344 -12.79 -13.38 3.27
C ILE A 344 -13.78 -14.15 2.36
N ASP A 345 -14.73 -14.87 2.95
CA ASP A 345 -15.76 -15.60 2.22
C ASP A 345 -16.65 -14.66 1.40
N TRP A 346 -17.02 -13.49 1.93
CA TRP A 346 -17.74 -12.46 1.17
C TRP A 346 -16.93 -11.99 -0.04
N THR A 347 -15.64 -11.68 0.15
CA THR A 347 -14.80 -11.22 -0.97
C THR A 347 -14.68 -12.25 -2.07
N TYR A 348 -14.46 -13.53 -1.76
CA TYR A 348 -14.43 -14.57 -2.79
C TYR A 348 -15.78 -14.72 -3.50
N ARG A 349 -16.88 -14.73 -2.75
CA ARG A 349 -18.22 -14.88 -3.33
C ARG A 349 -18.57 -13.72 -4.26
N GLU A 350 -18.30 -12.48 -3.82
CA GLU A 350 -18.73 -11.30 -4.57
C GLU A 350 -17.72 -10.86 -5.61
N LEU A 351 -16.42 -11.02 -5.35
CA LEU A 351 -15.34 -10.40 -6.14
C LEU A 351 -14.29 -11.41 -6.61
N GLY A 352 -14.42 -12.71 -6.28
CA GLY A 352 -13.55 -13.75 -6.81
C GLY A 352 -13.57 -13.77 -8.34
N ASN A 353 -12.38 -13.86 -8.94
CA ASN A 353 -12.19 -13.94 -10.38
C ASN A 353 -11.50 -15.26 -10.74
N HIS A 354 -12.19 -16.04 -11.57
CA HIS A 354 -11.83 -17.41 -11.95
C HIS A 354 -11.14 -17.51 -13.32
N GLU A 355 -10.78 -16.38 -13.95
CA GLU A 355 -10.12 -16.35 -15.26
C GLU A 355 -8.81 -17.17 -15.30
N TYR A 356 -8.09 -17.24 -14.19
CA TYR A 356 -6.77 -17.86 -14.09
C TYR A 356 -6.78 -19.24 -13.42
N GLU A 357 -7.95 -19.88 -13.29
CA GLU A 357 -8.07 -21.22 -12.69
C GLU A 357 -7.28 -22.30 -13.44
N ILE A 358 -7.02 -22.10 -14.73
CA ILE A 358 -6.12 -22.96 -15.52
C ILE A 358 -4.71 -23.03 -14.93
N TYR A 359 -4.30 -22.02 -14.16
CA TYR A 359 -3.04 -21.97 -13.40
C TYR A 359 -3.23 -22.19 -11.90
N LYS A 360 -4.39 -22.72 -11.51
CA LYS A 360 -4.77 -23.10 -10.14
C LYS A 360 -4.82 -21.93 -9.16
N VAL A 361 -5.16 -20.75 -9.65
CA VAL A 361 -5.28 -19.52 -8.86
C VAL A 361 -6.63 -18.84 -9.10
N THR A 362 -7.27 -18.44 -8.01
CA THR A 362 -8.41 -17.52 -8.02
C THR A 362 -7.92 -16.18 -7.51
N VAL A 363 -8.03 -15.15 -8.35
CA VAL A 363 -7.60 -13.79 -8.04
C VAL A 363 -8.80 -12.94 -7.67
N MET A 364 -8.59 -11.69 -7.28
CA MET A 364 -9.68 -10.82 -6.86
C MET A 364 -9.95 -9.75 -7.90
N ASN A 365 -11.23 -9.40 -8.06
CA ASN A 365 -11.66 -8.15 -8.65
C ASN A 365 -11.65 -7.03 -7.61
N GLU A 366 -11.68 -5.78 -8.09
CA GLU A 366 -11.59 -4.61 -7.23
C GLU A 366 -12.86 -4.33 -6.42
N GLN A 367 -14.01 -4.33 -7.10
CA GLN A 367 -15.26 -3.82 -6.55
C GLN A 367 -16.50 -4.22 -7.38
N THR A 368 -17.70 -4.04 -6.82
CA THR A 368 -18.93 -4.60 -7.42
C THR A 368 -19.33 -3.97 -8.75
N VAL A 369 -18.92 -2.74 -9.04
CA VAL A 369 -19.21 -2.04 -10.32
C VAL A 369 -18.04 -1.99 -11.29
N TYR A 370 -16.84 -2.39 -10.84
CA TYR A 370 -15.63 -2.51 -11.66
C TYR A 370 -14.96 -3.87 -11.40
N ARG A 371 -15.43 -4.88 -12.16
CA ARG A 371 -15.07 -6.29 -11.96
C ARG A 371 -13.83 -6.67 -12.78
N VAL A 372 -12.74 -5.95 -12.57
CA VAL A 372 -11.45 -6.19 -13.22
C VAL A 372 -10.48 -6.78 -12.19
N PRO A 373 -9.74 -7.85 -12.54
CA PRO A 373 -8.74 -8.41 -11.67
C PRO A 373 -7.50 -7.51 -11.65
N GLY A 374 -7.03 -7.18 -10.47
CA GLY A 374 -5.91 -6.29 -10.25
C GLY A 374 -4.94 -6.86 -9.23
N ASN A 375 -3.69 -6.50 -9.43
CA ASN A 375 -2.53 -6.94 -8.69
C ASN A 375 -2.58 -6.52 -7.22
N SER A 376 -2.92 -5.26 -6.95
CA SER A 376 -2.90 -4.65 -5.63
C SER A 376 -3.90 -5.34 -4.70
N HIS A 377 -5.15 -5.40 -5.11
CA HIS A 377 -6.23 -5.99 -4.33
C HIS A 377 -6.14 -7.52 -4.27
N SER A 378 -5.62 -8.19 -5.31
CA SER A 378 -5.29 -9.62 -5.21
C SER A 378 -4.18 -9.89 -4.20
N SER A 379 -3.11 -9.09 -4.21
CA SER A 379 -2.03 -9.21 -3.22
C SER A 379 -2.50 -8.84 -1.81
N ARG A 380 -3.40 -7.88 -1.67
CA ARG A 380 -4.06 -7.53 -0.40
C ARG A 380 -4.75 -8.73 0.21
N GLN A 381 -5.65 -9.35 -0.56
CA GLN A 381 -6.37 -10.56 -0.16
C GLN A 381 -5.40 -11.63 0.33
N ALA A 382 -4.39 -11.95 -0.49
CA ALA A 382 -3.40 -12.96 -0.16
C ALA A 382 -2.63 -12.63 1.13
N SER A 383 -2.21 -11.38 1.32
CA SER A 383 -1.49 -10.96 2.52
C SER A 383 -2.33 -11.15 3.79
N VAL A 384 -3.61 -10.81 3.75
CA VAL A 384 -4.53 -10.95 4.89
C VAL A 384 -4.89 -12.40 5.16
N GLU A 385 -5.05 -13.23 4.13
CA GLU A 385 -5.21 -14.69 4.30
C GLU A 385 -4.01 -15.34 5.00
N LEU A 386 -2.80 -14.91 4.66
CA LEU A 386 -1.58 -15.40 5.32
C LEU A 386 -1.47 -14.90 6.77
N MET A 387 -1.85 -13.65 7.03
CA MET A 387 -1.93 -13.12 8.40
C MET A 387 -2.98 -13.86 9.24
N TYR A 388 -4.14 -14.16 8.64
CA TYR A 388 -5.19 -14.97 9.26
C TYR A 388 -4.67 -16.37 9.58
N ALA A 389 -4.02 -17.04 8.63
CA ALA A 389 -3.44 -18.37 8.85
C ALA A 389 -2.39 -18.38 9.96
N ALA A 390 -1.51 -17.38 9.99
CA ALA A 390 -0.49 -17.24 11.03
C ALA A 390 -1.10 -17.07 12.43
N SER A 391 -2.24 -16.38 12.53
CA SER A 391 -2.91 -16.09 13.80
C SER A 391 -3.86 -17.21 14.24
N SER A 392 -4.56 -17.85 13.29
CA SER A 392 -5.66 -18.79 13.57
C SER A 392 -5.23 -20.26 13.54
N GLY A 393 -4.16 -20.56 12.80
CA GLY A 393 -3.74 -21.92 12.43
C GLY A 393 -4.49 -22.51 11.22
N ASP A 394 -5.48 -21.80 10.68
CA ASP A 394 -6.23 -22.23 9.50
C ASP A 394 -5.45 -21.90 8.21
N THR A 395 -4.87 -22.94 7.61
CA THR A 395 -4.06 -22.83 6.39
C THR A 395 -4.83 -23.09 5.11
N SER A 396 -6.16 -23.18 5.15
CA SER A 396 -7.01 -23.57 4.00
C SER A 396 -6.79 -22.70 2.77
N HIS A 397 -6.54 -21.39 2.96
CA HIS A 397 -6.30 -20.43 1.88
C HIS A 397 -4.83 -20.28 1.48
N ASN A 398 -3.86 -20.79 2.24
CA ASN A 398 -2.42 -20.54 2.01
C ASN A 398 -1.97 -20.88 0.58
N ALA A 399 -2.46 -21.99 0.03
CA ALA A 399 -2.10 -22.40 -1.32
C ALA A 399 -2.59 -21.39 -2.38
N ASN A 400 -3.81 -20.88 -2.26
CA ASN A 400 -4.32 -19.86 -3.16
C ASN A 400 -3.61 -18.53 -2.93
N ALA A 401 -3.46 -18.09 -1.67
CA ALA A 401 -2.77 -16.84 -1.32
C ALA A 401 -1.36 -16.74 -1.95
N VAL A 402 -0.54 -17.80 -1.81
CA VAL A 402 0.79 -17.83 -2.42
C VAL A 402 0.73 -17.80 -3.94
N ARG A 403 -0.23 -18.49 -4.55
CA ARG A 403 -0.41 -18.47 -6.02
C ARG A 403 -0.90 -17.12 -6.52
N THR A 404 -1.73 -16.43 -5.74
CA THR A 404 -2.21 -15.08 -6.02
C THR A 404 -1.06 -14.07 -5.97
N LEU A 405 -0.15 -14.19 -5.00
CA LEU A 405 1.09 -13.41 -4.96
C LEU A 405 2.00 -13.72 -6.17
N ASN A 406 2.15 -15.00 -6.54
CA ASN A 406 2.87 -15.39 -7.75
C ASN A 406 2.25 -14.75 -9.00
N TRP A 407 0.93 -14.83 -9.16
CA TRP A 407 0.19 -14.25 -10.27
C TRP A 407 0.40 -12.73 -10.35
N ALA A 408 0.30 -12.04 -9.22
CA ALA A 408 0.42 -10.59 -9.18
C ALA A 408 1.81 -10.10 -9.63
N THR A 409 2.86 -10.92 -9.51
CA THR A 409 4.19 -10.57 -10.03
C THR A 409 4.17 -10.25 -11.53
N TYR A 410 3.32 -10.92 -12.32
CA TYR A 410 3.27 -10.79 -13.78
C TYR A 410 2.84 -9.39 -14.26
N THR A 411 2.26 -8.60 -13.36
CA THR A 411 1.84 -7.23 -13.64
C THR A 411 2.98 -6.21 -13.59
N VAL A 412 4.16 -6.61 -13.10
CA VAL A 412 5.37 -5.79 -13.02
C VAL A 412 6.30 -6.11 -14.19
N ALA A 413 6.51 -5.16 -15.10
CA ALA A 413 7.48 -5.27 -16.19
C ALA A 413 8.93 -5.27 -15.67
N SER A 414 9.87 -5.68 -16.52
CA SER A 414 11.31 -5.68 -16.19
C SER A 414 11.91 -4.29 -15.95
N ASP A 415 11.22 -3.22 -16.35
CA ASP A 415 11.60 -1.83 -16.07
C ASP A 415 10.87 -1.24 -14.85
N GLY A 416 10.04 -2.05 -14.16
CA GLY A 416 9.29 -1.66 -12.96
C GLY A 416 7.93 -1.02 -13.22
N ARG A 417 7.50 -0.87 -14.48
CA ARG A 417 6.11 -0.50 -14.77
C ARG A 417 5.16 -1.55 -14.22
N ASN A 418 4.22 -1.12 -13.38
CA ASN A 418 3.21 -2.00 -12.82
C ASN A 418 1.82 -1.69 -13.37
N ARG A 419 1.24 -2.60 -14.16
CA ARG A 419 0.03 -2.35 -14.94
C ARG A 419 -1.08 -3.32 -14.60
N TYR A 420 -2.28 -2.81 -14.37
CA TYR A 420 -3.47 -3.62 -14.20
C TYR A 420 -3.76 -4.46 -15.45
N ILE A 421 -4.33 -5.65 -15.26
CA ILE A 421 -4.63 -6.55 -16.37
C ILE A 421 -5.51 -5.84 -17.39
N ARG A 422 -4.98 -5.69 -18.62
CA ARG A 422 -5.66 -5.03 -19.75
C ARG A 422 -6.11 -3.59 -19.48
N ASP A 423 -5.48 -2.90 -18.54
CA ASP A 423 -5.81 -1.54 -18.13
C ASP A 423 -4.52 -0.69 -18.01
N ASP A 424 -4.61 0.48 -17.40
CA ASP A 424 -3.57 1.47 -17.21
C ASP A 424 -2.58 1.14 -16.06
N ILE A 425 -1.53 1.97 -15.96
CA ILE A 425 -0.56 1.96 -14.85
C ILE A 425 -1.10 2.89 -13.76
N TRP A 426 -1.97 2.38 -12.92
CA TRP A 426 -2.52 3.10 -11.77
C TRP A 426 -1.47 3.27 -10.67
N LEU A 427 -1.18 4.51 -10.28
CA LEU A 427 -0.12 4.85 -9.34
C LEU A 427 -0.50 4.55 -7.88
N THR A 428 -1.77 4.76 -7.51
CA THR A 428 -2.33 4.31 -6.24
C THR A 428 -2.14 2.80 -6.09
N ASP A 429 -2.71 2.03 -7.00
CA ASP A 429 -2.82 0.58 -6.83
C ASP A 429 -1.53 -0.16 -7.19
N GLY A 430 -0.92 0.15 -8.33
CA GLY A 430 0.27 -0.54 -8.83
C GLY A 430 1.56 -0.21 -8.05
N TYR A 431 1.55 0.80 -7.18
CA TYR A 431 2.75 1.20 -6.45
C TYR A 431 2.43 1.38 -4.98
N GLY A 432 1.68 2.43 -4.64
CA GLY A 432 1.39 2.79 -3.26
C GLY A 432 0.71 1.67 -2.48
N ASP A 433 -0.20 0.93 -3.11
CA ASP A 433 -0.91 -0.18 -2.48
C ASP A 433 -0.20 -1.54 -2.63
N TYR A 434 0.51 -1.76 -3.74
CA TYR A 434 1.02 -3.08 -4.13
C TYR A 434 2.12 -3.62 -3.19
N ILE A 435 3.15 -2.82 -2.90
CA ILE A 435 4.39 -3.32 -2.23
C ILE A 435 4.11 -3.78 -0.80
N ARG A 436 3.34 -3.01 -0.02
CA ARG A 436 3.00 -3.34 1.38
C ARG A 436 2.39 -4.73 1.56
N HIS A 437 1.71 -5.26 0.55
CA HIS A 437 1.09 -6.59 0.64
C HIS A 437 2.11 -7.72 0.56
N TYR A 438 3.17 -7.58 -0.23
CA TYR A 438 4.28 -8.54 -0.22
C TYR A 438 5.05 -8.49 1.10
N LEU A 439 5.32 -7.29 1.62
CA LEU A 439 5.98 -7.10 2.92
C LEU A 439 5.19 -7.73 4.06
N ARG A 440 3.87 -7.49 4.12
CA ARG A 440 2.96 -8.13 5.10
C ARG A 440 2.89 -9.64 4.93
N ALA A 441 2.81 -10.13 3.69
CA ALA A 441 2.80 -11.56 3.40
C ALA A 441 4.08 -12.26 3.87
N MET A 442 5.25 -11.64 3.66
CA MET A 442 6.54 -12.16 4.14
C MET A 442 6.63 -12.10 5.67
N SER A 443 6.12 -11.05 6.31
CA SER A 443 6.02 -11.01 7.78
C SER A 443 5.16 -12.15 8.33
N ALA A 444 4.01 -12.43 7.70
CA ALA A 444 3.10 -13.50 8.12
C ALA A 444 3.64 -14.91 7.80
N MET A 445 4.37 -15.05 6.69
CA MET A 445 4.99 -16.30 6.25
C MET A 445 6.45 -16.05 5.85
N PRO A 446 7.40 -16.03 6.81
CA PRO A 446 8.82 -15.68 6.56
C PRO A 446 9.54 -16.54 5.52
N ALA A 447 9.03 -17.73 5.21
CA ALA A 447 9.53 -18.57 4.13
C ALA A 447 9.30 -17.99 2.73
N LEU A 448 8.48 -16.94 2.59
CA LEU A 448 8.29 -16.21 1.33
C LEU A 448 9.35 -15.11 1.11
N ALA A 449 10.18 -14.82 2.09
CA ALA A 449 11.30 -13.89 1.96
C ALA A 449 12.56 -14.61 1.42
N PRO A 450 13.53 -13.88 0.83
CA PRO A 450 14.79 -14.47 0.35
C PRO A 450 15.46 -15.39 1.40
N GLU A 451 15.96 -16.55 0.98
CA GLU A 451 16.63 -17.52 1.88
C GLU A 451 18.10 -17.18 2.17
N GLY A 452 18.71 -16.34 1.34
CA GLY A 452 20.11 -15.93 1.42
C GLY A 452 20.33 -14.48 1.83
N GLU A 453 19.30 -13.79 2.31
CA GLU A 453 19.40 -12.41 2.80
C GLU A 453 18.81 -12.22 4.20
N ASN A 454 19.38 -11.26 4.93
CA ASN A 454 18.96 -10.87 6.26
C ASN A 454 17.98 -9.69 6.16
N HIS A 455 16.76 -9.85 6.65
CA HIS A 455 15.73 -8.81 6.63
C HIS A 455 14.91 -8.75 7.92
N LEU A 456 14.59 -7.54 8.35
CA LEU A 456 13.44 -7.28 9.22
C LEU A 456 12.18 -7.34 8.35
N LEU A 457 11.34 -8.35 8.57
CA LEU A 457 10.12 -8.57 7.79
C LEU A 457 8.89 -7.89 8.39
N GLY A 458 8.83 -7.76 9.71
CA GLY A 458 7.74 -7.07 10.40
C GLY A 458 8.13 -6.61 11.79
N THR A 459 7.40 -5.62 12.29
CA THR A 459 7.54 -5.07 13.64
C THR A 459 6.17 -4.66 14.17
N SER A 460 5.97 -4.72 15.49
CA SER A 460 4.80 -4.17 16.17
C SER A 460 4.96 -2.68 16.56
N SER A 461 6.06 -2.04 16.14
CA SER A 461 6.34 -0.62 16.35
C SER A 461 6.72 0.05 15.01
N VAL A 462 7.17 1.30 15.05
CA VAL A 462 7.72 2.01 13.91
C VAL A 462 9.24 1.98 13.97
N ILE A 463 9.89 1.55 12.88
CA ILE A 463 11.36 1.58 12.75
C ILE A 463 11.79 3.03 12.48
N THR A 464 12.61 3.58 13.39
CA THR A 464 13.15 4.94 13.28
C THR A 464 14.52 4.94 12.62
N SER A 465 15.32 3.90 12.89
CA SER A 465 16.61 3.67 12.27
C SER A 465 16.77 2.18 12.01
N ILE A 466 17.33 1.82 10.85
CA ILE A 466 17.80 0.47 10.59
C ILE A 466 19.01 0.49 9.67
N VAL A 467 20.00 -0.31 10.00
CA VAL A 467 21.25 -0.47 9.25
C VAL A 467 21.50 -1.96 9.06
N TYR A 468 21.68 -2.34 7.79
CA TYR A 468 22.09 -3.67 7.40
C TYR A 468 23.60 -3.71 7.17
N SER A 469 24.27 -4.66 7.82
CA SER A 469 25.67 -5.01 7.59
C SER A 469 25.77 -6.49 7.19
N PRO A 470 26.90 -6.96 6.63
CA PRO A 470 27.05 -8.36 6.23
C PRO A 470 26.70 -9.38 7.34
N ASP A 471 26.99 -9.04 8.59
CA ASP A 471 26.85 -9.93 9.76
C ASP A 471 25.92 -9.40 10.86
N SER A 472 25.24 -8.25 10.67
CA SER A 472 24.33 -7.68 11.66
C SER A 472 23.16 -6.93 11.04
N ILE A 473 22.04 -6.91 11.77
CA ILE A 473 20.94 -5.97 11.58
C ILE A 473 20.87 -5.14 12.87
N GLU A 474 21.03 -3.84 12.76
CA GLU A 474 20.93 -2.90 13.88
C GLU A 474 19.76 -1.98 13.63
N TYR A 475 18.79 -1.91 14.55
CA TYR A 475 17.60 -1.10 14.40
C TYR A 475 17.13 -0.49 15.71
N ILE A 476 16.33 0.57 15.59
CA ILE A 476 15.72 1.31 16.69
C ILE A 476 14.22 1.43 16.39
N THR A 477 13.40 1.09 17.37
CA THR A 477 11.95 1.26 17.35
C THR A 477 11.53 2.54 18.06
N PHE A 478 10.38 3.08 17.69
CA PHE A 478 9.80 4.24 18.38
C PHE A 478 9.30 3.85 19.77
N ASP A 479 8.59 2.73 19.88
CA ASP A 479 8.13 2.20 21.15
C ASP A 479 9.25 1.48 21.87
N LYS A 480 9.27 1.60 23.21
CA LYS A 480 10.26 0.91 24.08
C LYS A 480 10.14 -0.60 24.06
N ALA A 481 8.96 -1.13 23.71
CA ALA A 481 8.70 -2.55 23.64
C ALA A 481 8.02 -2.86 22.30
N SER A 482 8.56 -3.84 21.60
CA SER A 482 8.08 -4.25 20.29
C SER A 482 8.32 -5.74 20.07
N LYS A 483 7.75 -6.27 18.98
CA LYS A 483 7.98 -7.62 18.50
C LYS A 483 8.37 -7.57 17.04
N GLU A 484 9.52 -8.12 16.72
CA GLU A 484 10.04 -8.18 15.36
C GLU A 484 10.02 -9.59 14.79
N VAL A 485 9.75 -9.68 13.49
CA VAL A 485 9.89 -10.89 12.70
C VAL A 485 11.08 -10.69 11.77
N LEU A 486 12.10 -11.54 11.90
CA LEU A 486 13.31 -11.47 11.08
C LEU A 486 13.48 -12.72 10.22
N ARG A 487 13.93 -12.52 8.99
CA ARG A 487 14.54 -13.55 8.14
C ARG A 487 16.04 -13.43 8.28
N LEU A 488 16.69 -14.50 8.73
CA LEU A 488 18.13 -14.51 8.94
C LEU A 488 18.76 -15.69 8.20
N ASN A 489 19.87 -15.44 7.53
CA ASN A 489 20.66 -16.44 6.80
C ASN A 489 21.23 -17.53 7.69
N LYS A 490 21.52 -17.15 8.93
CA LYS A 490 22.09 -18.02 9.95
C LYS A 490 21.46 -17.67 11.28
N LYS A 491 21.43 -18.64 12.20
CA LYS A 491 21.07 -18.38 13.58
C LYS A 491 22.02 -17.32 14.16
N PRO A 492 21.50 -16.24 14.77
CA PRO A 492 22.36 -15.17 15.28
C PRO A 492 23.22 -15.70 16.44
N LEU A 493 24.48 -15.27 16.48
CA LEU A 493 25.38 -15.58 17.60
C LEU A 493 24.96 -14.87 18.89
N LYS A 494 24.36 -13.68 18.74
CA LYS A 494 23.91 -12.81 19.83
C LYS A 494 22.71 -12.00 19.36
N VAL A 495 21.75 -11.80 20.25
CA VAL A 495 20.69 -10.79 20.13
C VAL A 495 20.91 -9.83 21.29
N MET A 496 20.75 -8.53 21.05
CA MET A 496 20.87 -7.51 22.10
C MET A 496 19.68 -6.55 22.01
N ALA A 497 19.19 -6.11 23.16
CA ALA A 497 18.24 -5.02 23.29
C ALA A 497 18.82 -3.99 24.26
N ASP A 498 18.82 -2.71 23.90
CA ASP A 498 19.40 -1.62 24.71
C ASP A 498 20.86 -1.86 25.16
N ASN A 499 21.66 -2.47 24.28
CA ASN A 499 23.04 -2.92 24.57
C ASN A 499 23.17 -3.95 25.70
N MET A 500 22.07 -4.57 26.12
CA MET A 500 22.01 -5.71 27.03
C MET A 500 21.79 -7.01 26.23
N ILE A 501 22.31 -8.12 26.74
CA ILE A 501 22.23 -9.45 26.10
C ILE A 501 20.90 -10.12 26.42
#